data_AF-A0A3D1RJC5-F1
#
_entry.id   AF-A0A3D1RJC5-F1
#
_cell.length_a   1.000
_cell.length_b   1.000
_cell.length_c   1.000
_cell.angle_alpha   90.00
_cell.angle_beta   90.00
_cell.angle_gamma   90.00
#
_symmetry.space_group_name_H-M   'P 1'
#
loop_
_entity.id
_entity.type
_entity.pdbx_description
1 polymer ?
#
loop_
_entity_poly.entity_id
_entity_poly.type
_entity_poly.pdbx_seq_one_letter_code
_entity_poly.pdbx_strand_id
1 'polypeptide(L)'
;LQSLGAIKKNQVVVGFALETNHEEANALKKLEAKNADFIVLNSLRDAGAGFGSDTNKITIFSKEGARFSFELKSKQAVAEDILNTIASHEKH
;
A
#
# COMPACT_ATOMS: atom_id res chain seq x y z
N LEU A 1 -6.43 -2.62 -12.85
CA LEU A 1 -6.20 -3.32 -11.57
C LEU A 1 -7.27 -4.35 -11.27
N GLN A 2 -8.56 -4.01 -11.30
CA GLN A 2 -9.63 -4.98 -11.00
C GLN A 2 -9.65 -6.19 -11.94
N SER A 3 -9.39 -5.97 -13.24
CA SER A 3 -9.20 -7.04 -14.23
C SER A 3 -7.93 -7.88 -14.02
N LEU A 4 -6.87 -7.30 -13.43
CA LEU A 4 -5.60 -7.99 -13.15
C LEU A 4 -5.74 -8.94 -11.94
N GLY A 5 -6.43 -8.51 -10.88
CA GLY A 5 -6.70 -9.36 -9.71
C GLY A 5 -7.64 -10.53 -9.99
N ALA A 6 -8.55 -10.39 -10.97
CA ALA A 6 -9.48 -11.44 -11.37
C ALA A 6 -8.84 -12.58 -12.18
N ILE A 7 -7.71 -12.33 -12.84
CA ILE A 7 -7.00 -13.31 -13.71
C ILE A 7 -5.73 -13.84 -13.03
N LYS A 8 -5.51 -13.46 -11.76
CA LYS A 8 -4.29 -13.76 -11.01
C LYS A 8 -4.07 -15.29 -10.93
N LYS A 9 -2.89 -15.75 -11.39
CA LYS A 9 -2.45 -17.13 -11.22
C LYS A 9 -1.34 -17.22 -10.17
N ASN A 10 -0.20 -16.61 -10.44
CA ASN A 10 1.01 -16.68 -9.59
C ASN A 10 1.67 -15.31 -9.34
N GLN A 11 1.00 -14.20 -9.69
CA GLN A 11 1.56 -12.85 -9.50
C GLN A 11 1.41 -12.37 -8.04
N VAL A 12 2.03 -11.27 -7.69
CA VAL A 12 1.71 -10.48 -6.49
C VAL A 12 1.04 -9.21 -6.93
N VAL A 13 -0.14 -8.92 -6.41
CA VAL A 13 -0.90 -7.72 -6.76
C VAL A 13 -0.82 -6.73 -5.61
N VAL A 14 -0.09 -5.63 -5.84
CA VAL A 14 0.05 -4.52 -4.90
C VAL A 14 -0.74 -3.33 -5.41
N GLY A 15 -1.73 -2.90 -4.64
CA GLY A 15 -2.49 -1.68 -4.90
C GLY A 15 -1.85 -0.47 -4.23
N PHE A 16 -2.05 0.72 -4.80
CA PHE A 16 -1.79 1.99 -4.13
C PHE A 16 -3.11 2.72 -3.91
N ALA A 17 -3.27 3.29 -2.72
CA ALA A 17 -4.38 4.14 -2.34
C ALA A 17 -3.86 5.51 -1.91
N LEU A 18 -4.61 6.53 -2.29
CA LEU A 18 -4.43 7.90 -1.84
C LEU A 18 -5.81 8.38 -1.43
N GLU A 19 -6.03 8.51 -0.13
CA GLU A 19 -7.32 8.86 0.44
C GLU A 19 -7.16 10.10 1.30
N THR A 20 -8.21 10.92 1.36
CA THR A 20 -8.24 12.12 2.22
C THR A 20 -9.20 11.94 3.41
N ASN A 21 -10.16 11.02 3.29
CA ASN A 21 -11.20 10.74 4.28
C ASN A 21 -11.40 9.23 4.43
N HIS A 22 -11.61 8.76 5.67
CA HIS A 22 -11.81 7.33 5.97
C HIS A 22 -10.74 6.41 5.32
N GLU A 23 -9.49 6.87 5.35
CA GLU A 23 -8.39 6.39 4.50
C GLU A 23 -8.17 4.88 4.59
N GLU A 24 -8.15 4.35 5.81
CA GLU A 24 -7.97 2.93 6.08
C GLU A 24 -9.17 2.09 5.62
N ALA A 25 -10.39 2.49 5.98
CA ALA A 25 -11.58 1.76 5.59
C ALA A 25 -11.73 1.70 4.06
N ASN A 26 -11.39 2.79 3.36
CA ASN A 26 -11.39 2.84 1.90
C ASN A 26 -10.27 1.99 1.30
N ALA A 27 -9.08 1.99 1.90
CA ALA A 27 -7.97 1.15 1.46
C ALA A 27 -8.30 -0.34 1.58
N LEU A 28 -8.87 -0.77 2.72
CA LEU A 28 -9.28 -2.16 2.93
C LEU A 28 -10.39 -2.60 1.97
N LYS A 29 -11.40 -1.75 1.73
CA LYS A 29 -12.42 -2.02 0.69
C LYS A 29 -11.80 -2.19 -0.70
N LYS A 30 -10.78 -1.40 -1.04
CA LYS A 30 -10.08 -1.50 -2.33
C LYS A 30 -9.19 -2.73 -2.42
N LEU A 31 -8.59 -3.16 -1.31
CA LEU A 31 -7.82 -4.40 -1.22
C LEU A 31 -8.70 -5.60 -1.59
N GLU A 32 -9.85 -5.71 -0.93
CA GLU A 32 -10.84 -6.77 -1.18
C GLU A 32 -11.43 -6.68 -2.60
N ALA A 33 -11.94 -5.51 -2.99
CA ALA A 33 -12.62 -5.33 -4.29
C ALA A 33 -11.71 -5.54 -5.50
N LYS A 34 -10.38 -5.41 -5.32
CA LYS A 34 -9.37 -5.66 -6.36
C LYS A 34 -8.69 -7.00 -6.24
N ASN A 35 -9.03 -7.81 -5.23
CA ASN A 35 -8.34 -9.07 -4.93
C ASN A 35 -6.80 -8.89 -4.89
N ALA A 36 -6.35 -7.80 -4.23
CA ALA A 36 -4.94 -7.49 -4.09
C ALA A 36 -4.35 -8.18 -2.86
N ASP A 37 -3.05 -8.50 -2.91
CA ASP A 37 -2.32 -9.09 -1.77
C ASP A 37 -1.93 -8.02 -0.76
N PHE A 38 -1.55 -6.85 -1.26
CA PHE A 38 -1.19 -5.70 -0.45
C PHE A 38 -1.85 -4.44 -0.99
N ILE A 39 -2.12 -3.48 -0.10
CA ILE A 39 -2.44 -2.11 -0.49
C ILE A 39 -1.59 -1.12 0.32
N VAL A 40 -0.90 -0.24 -0.40
CA VAL A 40 -0.08 0.84 0.14
C VAL A 40 -0.94 2.10 0.21
N LEU A 41 -1.27 2.54 1.41
CA LEU A 41 -1.98 3.78 1.68
C LEU A 41 -0.98 4.91 1.93
N ASN A 42 -0.99 5.94 1.09
CA ASN A 42 -0.20 7.16 1.30
C ASN A 42 -0.98 8.17 2.13
N SER A 43 -0.35 8.77 3.15
CA SER A 43 -0.92 9.87 3.91
C SER A 43 -0.81 11.18 3.14
N LEU A 44 -1.90 11.94 3.10
CA LEU A 44 -1.93 13.34 2.62
C LEU A 44 -2.04 14.35 3.77
N ARG A 45 -2.14 13.89 5.01
CA ARG A 45 -2.44 14.75 6.17
C ARG A 45 -1.19 15.28 6.88
N ASP A 46 -0.07 14.59 6.74
CA ASP A 46 1.17 15.00 7.38
C ASP A 46 1.88 16.06 6.54
N ALA A 47 2.30 17.16 7.16
CA ALA A 47 3.07 18.21 6.49
C ALA A 47 4.35 17.60 5.88
N GLY A 48 4.49 17.70 4.57
CA GLY A 48 5.60 17.08 3.82
C GLY A 48 5.28 15.70 3.23
N ALA A 49 4.12 15.10 3.49
CA ALA A 49 3.66 13.89 2.79
C ALA A 49 2.82 14.26 1.56
N GLY A 50 3.10 13.65 0.40
CA GLY A 50 2.25 13.75 -0.79
C GLY A 50 2.93 14.28 -2.06
N PHE A 51 2.11 14.72 -3.02
CA PHE A 51 2.59 15.21 -4.31
C PHE A 51 3.41 16.50 -4.16
N GLY A 52 4.53 16.59 -4.87
CA GLY A 52 5.41 17.77 -4.84
C GLY A 52 6.42 17.82 -3.70
N SER A 53 6.40 16.87 -2.75
CA SER A 53 7.41 16.69 -1.72
C SER A 53 8.34 15.50 -2.03
N ASP A 54 9.57 15.50 -1.52
CA ASP A 54 10.49 14.36 -1.64
C ASP A 54 10.24 13.26 -0.59
N THR A 55 9.34 13.53 0.36
CA THR A 55 8.99 12.61 1.44
C THR A 55 7.57 12.06 1.31
N ASN A 56 7.35 10.90 1.94
CA ASN A 56 6.06 10.25 2.00
C ASN A 56 5.93 9.46 3.31
N LYS A 57 4.69 9.27 3.76
CA LYS A 57 4.35 8.47 4.94
C LYS A 57 3.28 7.48 4.51
N ILE A 58 3.52 6.20 4.77
CA ILE A 58 2.68 5.13 4.24
C ILE A 58 2.23 4.17 5.33
N THR A 59 1.11 3.51 5.08
CA THR A 59 0.70 2.28 5.78
C THR A 59 0.45 1.20 4.74
N ILE A 60 1.00 0.00 4.94
CA ILE A 60 0.76 -1.15 4.07
C ILE A 60 -0.19 -2.10 4.80
N PHE A 61 -1.23 -2.54 4.11
CA PHE A 61 -2.15 -3.57 4.59
C PHE A 61 -2.02 -4.81 3.70
N SER A 62 -1.97 -5.98 4.32
CA SER A 62 -2.03 -7.28 3.63
C SER A 62 -3.45 -7.85 3.62
N LYS A 63 -3.78 -8.70 2.66
CA LYS A 63 -5.05 -9.44 2.64
C LYS A 63 -5.21 -10.40 3.83
N GLU A 64 -4.10 -10.81 4.46
CA GLU A 64 -4.07 -11.62 5.68
C GLU A 64 -4.36 -10.82 6.96
N GLY A 65 -4.60 -9.50 6.85
CA GLY A 65 -4.93 -8.63 7.97
C GLY A 65 -3.72 -8.01 8.68
N ALA A 66 -2.49 -8.28 8.22
CA ALA A 66 -1.31 -7.58 8.73
C ALA A 66 -1.29 -6.10 8.33
N ARG A 67 -0.77 -5.27 9.23
CA ARG A 67 -0.64 -3.82 9.07
C ARG A 67 0.79 -3.38 9.38
N PHE A 68 1.38 -2.59 8.49
CA PHE A 68 2.73 -2.05 8.62
C PHE A 68 2.68 -0.54 8.46
N SER A 69 2.95 0.19 9.55
CA SER A 69 2.96 1.66 9.55
C SER A 69 4.40 2.16 9.47
N PHE A 70 4.66 3.11 8.57
CA PHE A 70 5.98 3.71 8.38
C PHE A 70 5.91 5.21 8.58
N GLU A 71 6.89 5.77 9.30
CA GLU A 71 7.02 7.20 9.52
C GLU A 71 7.40 7.96 8.24
N LEU A 72 7.22 9.29 8.28
CA LEU A 72 7.58 10.18 7.18
C LEU A 72 9.07 10.04 6.84
N LYS A 73 9.38 9.65 5.61
CA LYS A 73 10.75 9.47 5.12
C LYS A 73 10.84 9.75 3.62
N SER A 74 12.04 9.70 3.04
CA SER A 74 12.21 9.92 1.60
C SER A 74 11.45 8.91 0.76
N LYS A 75 11.02 9.31 -0.45
CA LYS A 75 10.36 8.40 -1.39
C LYS A 75 11.20 7.16 -1.72
N GLN A 76 12.52 7.29 -1.74
CA GLN A 76 13.44 6.16 -1.94
C GLN A 76 13.34 5.17 -0.77
N ALA A 77 13.42 5.66 0.48
CA ALA A 77 13.29 4.80 1.64
C ALA A 77 11.89 4.15 1.73
N VAL A 78 10.84 4.87 1.35
CA VAL A 78 9.48 4.31 1.23
C VAL A 78 9.42 3.18 0.21
N ALA A 79 10.08 3.33 -0.94
CA ALA A 79 10.13 2.28 -1.96
C ALA A 79 10.83 1.02 -1.43
N GLU A 80 11.91 1.18 -0.66
CA GLU A 80 12.61 0.07 0.00
C GLU A 80 11.71 -0.65 1.01
N ASP A 81 10.95 0.08 1.83
CA ASP A 81 10.01 -0.54 2.78
C ASP A 81 8.95 -1.38 2.07
N ILE A 82 8.39 -0.85 0.97
CA ILE A 82 7.37 -1.56 0.18
C ILE A 82 7.94 -2.88 -0.33
N LEU A 83 9.11 -2.84 -0.97
CA LEU A 83 9.77 -4.02 -1.51
C LEU A 83 10.12 -5.04 -0.41
N ASN A 84 10.69 -4.59 0.70
CA ASN A 84 11.07 -5.45 1.83
C ASN A 84 9.84 -6.10 2.48
N THR A 85 8.75 -5.34 2.63
CA THR A 85 7.50 -5.85 3.20
C THR A 85 6.90 -6.93 2.30
N ILE A 86 6.83 -6.68 1.00
CA ILE A 86 6.31 -7.67 0.05
C ILE A 86 7.20 -8.91 0.07
N ALA A 87 8.51 -8.76 -0.16
CA ALA A 87 9.45 -9.88 -0.25
C ALA A 87 9.48 -10.76 1.01
N SER A 88 9.30 -10.18 2.20
CA SER A 88 9.31 -10.94 3.47
C SER A 88 7.99 -11.65 3.78
N HIS A 89 6.89 -11.23 3.14
CA HIS A 89 5.54 -11.72 3.42
C HIS A 89 4.91 -12.47 2.23
N GLU A 90 5.63 -12.63 1.13
CA GLU A 90 5.33 -13.63 0.11
C GLU A 90 5.45 -15.05 0.71
N LYS A 91 4.31 -15.71 0.93
CA LYS A 91 4.31 -17.15 1.17
C LYS A 91 4.51 -17.87 -0.18
N HIS A 92 5.61 -18.60 -0.30
CA HIS A 92 5.80 -19.60 -1.36
C HIS A 92 4.71 -20.68 -1.33
#